data_AF-W7FL59-F1
#
_entry.id   AF-W7FL59-F1
#
_cell.length_a   1.000
_cell.length_b   1.000
_cell.length_c   1.000
_cell.angle_alpha   90.00
_cell.angle_beta   90.00
_cell.angle_gamma   90.00
#
_symmetry.space_group_name_H-M   'P 1'
#
loop_
_entity.id
_entity.type
_entity.pdbx_description
1 polymer ?
#
loop_
_entity_poly.entity_id
_entity_poly.type
_entity_poly.pdbx_seq_one_letter_code
_entity_poly.pdbx_strand_id
1 'polypeptide(L)'
;MVSYMCLYSVKQKGIFNDKTSEIEELTYEVKQTITDVTNELDLLVQYSCNLNISNPQSKTHIDNIISSLKNRLFDFTKKFKDVLQIRSEHIKKQVNRRKMYSYTSNEATFNNDNYKFTPLGDIDIESGQQQVLKQPSKHSYLHSRADAMENIQKVIGDLAQMFQKVATMVTQQDEMIKRIDEDIDISLTNTREGQNYLLTYFNRLTSTRTLILQVLIWGKKKKYIYIYIFYFFFLKI
;
A
#
# COMPACT_ATOMS: atom_id res chain seq x y z
N MET A 1 -19.74 -2.79 12.70
CA MET A 1 -20.76 -1.74 12.93
C MET A 1 -20.65 -0.59 11.93
N VAL A 2 -19.44 -0.07 11.68
CA VAL A 2 -19.14 1.01 10.70
C VAL A 2 -19.58 0.69 9.26
N SER A 3 -19.42 -0.55 8.80
CA SER A 3 -19.80 -0.96 7.43
C SER A 3 -21.32 -0.94 7.18
N TYR A 4 -22.14 -1.22 8.20
CA TYR A 4 -23.60 -1.18 8.09
C TYR A 4 -24.16 0.26 8.15
N MET A 5 -23.50 1.16 8.88
CA MET A 5 -23.86 2.59 8.84
C MET A 5 -23.60 3.21 7.47
N CYS A 6 -22.49 2.85 6.82
CA CYS A 6 -22.16 3.34 5.49
C CYS A 6 -23.23 2.93 4.44
N LEU A 7 -23.72 1.68 4.53
CA LEU A 7 -24.80 1.17 3.67
C LEU A 7 -26.17 1.81 3.95
N TYR A 8 -26.49 2.10 5.22
CA TYR A 8 -27.72 2.81 5.57
C TYR A 8 -27.69 4.28 5.11
N SER A 9 -26.51 4.91 5.17
CA SER A 9 -26.29 6.29 4.73
C SER A 9 -26.46 6.51 3.23
N VAL A 10 -26.33 5.50 2.37
CA VAL A 10 -26.53 5.68 0.92
C VAL A 10 -28.02 5.74 0.53
N LYS A 11 -28.94 5.26 1.38
CA LYS A 11 -30.35 5.09 1.02
C LYS A 11 -31.27 6.30 1.25
N GLN A 12 -30.84 7.31 1.99
CA GLN A 12 -31.68 8.50 2.24
C GLN A 12 -31.37 9.64 1.25
N LYS A 13 -31.92 9.51 0.04
CA LYS A 13 -31.98 10.57 -0.98
C LYS A 13 -33.03 11.63 -0.58
N GLY A 14 -32.63 12.58 0.26
CA GLY A 14 -33.41 13.80 0.53
C GLY A 14 -32.64 15.03 0.03
N ILE A 15 -33.32 15.93 -0.70
CA ILE A 15 -32.78 17.24 -1.13
C ILE A 15 -32.31 18.13 0.06
N PHE A 16 -32.69 17.76 1.28
CA PHE A 16 -32.38 18.41 2.56
C PHE A 16 -31.49 17.58 3.50
N ASN A 17 -31.08 16.36 3.10
CA ASN A 17 -30.20 15.52 3.91
C ASN A 17 -28.78 15.60 3.33
N ASP A 18 -28.08 16.70 3.62
CA ASP A 18 -26.77 16.96 3.04
C ASP A 18 -25.68 16.20 3.80
N LYS A 19 -25.41 14.96 3.35
CA LYS A 19 -24.29 14.12 3.81
C LYS A 19 -22.91 14.69 3.46
N THR A 20 -22.86 15.91 2.91
CA THR A 20 -21.61 16.56 2.51
C THR A 20 -20.66 16.75 3.69
N SER A 21 -21.16 17.10 4.89
CA SER A 21 -20.33 17.25 6.08
C SER A 21 -19.73 15.92 6.57
N GLU A 22 -20.53 14.84 6.63
CA GLU A 22 -20.06 13.49 7.00
C GLU A 22 -19.00 12.98 6.01
N ILE A 23 -19.20 13.23 4.70
CA ILE A 23 -18.25 12.82 3.68
C ILE A 23 -16.97 13.67 3.71
N GLU A 24 -17.07 14.95 4.08
CA GLU A 24 -15.89 15.80 4.29
C GLU A 24 -15.06 15.34 5.49
N GLU A 25 -15.70 15.03 6.62
CA GLU A 25 -15.02 14.46 7.79
C GLU A 25 -14.27 13.18 7.44
N LEU A 26 -14.95 12.23 6.78
CA LEU A 26 -14.34 10.98 6.33
C LEU A 26 -13.19 11.23 5.34
N THR A 27 -13.31 12.25 4.49
CA THR A 27 -12.25 12.64 3.55
C THR A 27 -10.99 13.11 4.30
N TYR A 28 -11.16 13.89 5.37
CA TYR A 28 -10.04 14.32 6.22
C TYR A 28 -9.43 13.17 7.02
N GLU A 29 -10.25 12.26 7.56
CA GLU A 29 -9.78 11.07 8.28
C GLU A 29 -8.93 10.16 7.37
N VAL A 30 -9.40 9.88 6.17
CA VAL A 30 -8.66 9.07 5.18
C VAL A 30 -7.38 9.79 4.75
N LYS A 31 -7.43 11.11 4.50
CA LYS A 31 -6.22 11.90 4.21
C LYS A 31 -5.18 11.77 5.34
N GLN A 32 -5.61 11.92 6.59
CA GLN A 32 -4.71 11.84 7.75
C GLN A 32 -4.08 10.45 7.84
N THR A 33 -4.88 9.41 7.70
CA THR A 33 -4.41 8.01 7.72
C THR A 33 -3.36 7.74 6.64
N ILE A 34 -3.57 8.22 5.40
CA ILE A 34 -2.57 8.07 4.32
C ILE A 34 -1.28 8.83 4.69
N THR A 35 -1.41 10.02 5.26
CA THR A 35 -0.25 10.83 5.70
C THR A 35 0.56 10.09 6.77
N ASP A 36 -0.12 9.55 7.78
CA ASP A 36 0.51 8.84 8.89
C ASP A 36 1.22 7.58 8.41
N VAL A 37 0.54 6.74 7.61
CA VAL A 37 1.14 5.54 7.01
C VAL A 37 2.33 5.90 6.11
N THR A 38 2.25 7.00 5.36
CA THR A 38 3.39 7.46 4.54
C THR A 38 4.60 7.82 5.41
N ASN A 39 4.38 8.50 6.53
CA ASN A 39 5.46 8.89 7.45
C ASN A 39 6.05 7.67 8.18
N GLU A 40 5.21 6.75 8.65
CA GLU A 40 5.67 5.49 9.26
C GLU A 40 6.48 4.65 8.28
N LEU A 41 6.07 4.61 7.01
CA LEU A 41 6.79 3.91 5.95
C LEU A 41 8.16 4.56 5.66
N ASP A 42 8.25 5.89 5.68
CA ASP A 42 9.53 6.60 5.59
C ASP A 42 10.45 6.26 6.76
N LEU A 43 9.93 6.23 7.99
CA LEU A 43 10.69 5.83 9.18
C LEU A 43 11.18 4.38 9.07
N LEU A 44 10.33 3.46 8.60
CA LEU A 44 10.70 2.06 8.39
C LEU A 44 11.79 1.92 7.32
N VAL A 45 11.69 2.65 6.22
CA VAL A 45 12.72 2.66 5.16
C VAL A 45 14.04 3.17 5.71
N GLN A 46 14.04 4.28 6.44
CA GLN A 46 15.26 4.81 7.07
C GLN A 46 15.86 3.82 8.08
N TYR A 47 15.02 3.16 8.87
CA TYR A 47 15.47 2.13 9.81
C TYR A 47 16.13 0.96 9.05
N SER A 48 15.51 0.47 7.98
CA SER A 48 16.08 -0.59 7.13
C SER A 48 17.45 -0.20 6.56
N CYS A 49 17.62 1.04 6.08
CA CYS A 49 18.90 1.54 5.57
C CYS A 49 19.99 1.63 6.64
N ASN A 50 19.64 1.90 7.90
CA ASN A 50 20.59 1.99 9.01
C ASN A 50 20.91 0.63 9.64
N LEU A 51 20.12 -0.40 9.37
CA LEU A 51 20.43 -1.75 9.83
C LEU A 51 21.61 -2.30 9.01
N ASN A 52 22.74 -2.52 9.67
CA ASN A 52 23.84 -3.29 9.10
C ASN A 52 23.48 -4.79 9.17
N ILE A 53 22.56 -5.22 8.32
CA ILE A 53 22.04 -6.59 8.30
C ILE A 53 23.14 -7.49 7.72
N SER A 54 23.77 -8.26 8.61
CA SER A 54 24.81 -9.23 8.23
C SER A 54 24.29 -10.39 7.37
N ASN A 55 22.99 -10.68 7.40
CA ASN A 55 22.37 -11.75 6.60
C ASN A 55 21.59 -11.16 5.40
N PRO A 56 22.08 -11.33 4.17
CA PRO A 56 21.45 -10.75 2.98
C PRO A 56 20.04 -11.28 2.71
N GLN A 57 19.73 -12.53 3.07
CA GLN A 57 18.36 -13.05 2.93
C GLN A 57 17.35 -12.25 3.78
N SER A 58 17.76 -11.82 4.98
CA SER A 58 16.90 -11.01 5.85
C SER A 58 16.69 -9.61 5.27
N LYS A 59 17.71 -9.04 4.62
CA LYS A 59 17.63 -7.76 3.94
C LYS A 59 16.65 -7.81 2.76
N THR A 60 16.77 -8.81 1.89
CA THR A 60 15.82 -9.05 0.78
C THR A 60 14.39 -9.19 1.27
N HIS A 61 14.17 -9.95 2.35
CA HIS A 61 12.84 -10.14 2.90
C HIS A 61 12.23 -8.82 3.39
N ILE A 62 13.02 -7.98 4.09
CA ILE A 62 12.59 -6.65 4.54
C ILE A 62 12.27 -5.75 3.34
N ASP A 63 13.13 -5.74 2.32
CA ASP A 63 12.93 -4.92 1.12
C ASP A 63 11.66 -5.34 0.34
N ASN A 64 11.38 -6.63 0.25
CA ASN A 64 10.15 -7.16 -0.35
C ASN A 64 8.89 -6.75 0.43
N ILE A 65 8.94 -6.75 1.76
CA ILE A 65 7.84 -6.27 2.61
C ILE A 65 7.62 -4.78 2.38
N ILE A 66 8.68 -3.98 2.39
CA ILE A 66 8.61 -2.54 2.17
C ILE A 66 8.00 -2.25 0.78
N SER A 67 8.43 -2.97 -0.26
CA SER A 67 7.88 -2.84 -1.62
C SER A 67 6.39 -3.17 -1.66
N SER A 68 5.97 -4.27 -1.03
CA SER A 68 4.54 -4.62 -0.95
C SER A 68 3.72 -3.54 -0.24
N LEU A 69 4.22 -3.00 0.87
CA LEU A 69 3.56 -1.91 1.61
C LEU A 69 3.46 -0.64 0.75
N LYS A 70 4.52 -0.24 0.07
CA LYS A 70 4.54 0.92 -0.84
C LYS A 70 3.55 0.77 -1.99
N ASN A 71 3.51 -0.39 -2.63
CA ASN A 71 2.57 -0.67 -3.71
C ASN A 71 1.11 -0.63 -3.22
N ARG A 72 0.82 -1.20 -2.04
CA ARG A 72 -0.53 -1.14 -1.45
C ARG A 72 -0.93 0.29 -1.08
N LEU A 73 0.01 1.08 -0.53
CA LEU A 73 -0.21 2.51 -0.23
C LEU A 73 -0.49 3.30 -1.51
N PHE A 74 0.30 3.06 -2.57
CA PHE A 74 0.10 3.67 -3.87
C PHE A 74 -1.28 3.37 -4.45
N ASP A 75 -1.68 2.09 -4.46
CA ASP A 75 -2.99 1.65 -4.95
C ASP A 75 -4.14 2.24 -4.14
N PHE A 76 -3.98 2.34 -2.81
CA PHE A 76 -5.00 2.94 -1.95
C PHE A 76 -5.14 4.45 -2.22
N THR A 77 -4.03 5.19 -2.28
CA THR A 77 -4.02 6.62 -2.62
C THR A 77 -4.63 6.89 -4.00
N LYS A 78 -4.34 6.03 -4.99
CA LYS A 78 -4.94 6.10 -6.32
C LYS A 78 -6.46 5.93 -6.27
N LYS A 79 -6.95 4.87 -5.61
CA LYS A 79 -8.39 4.62 -5.45
C LYS A 79 -9.10 5.76 -4.72
N PHE A 80 -8.47 6.30 -3.68
CA PHE A 80 -9.03 7.42 -2.93
C PHE A 80 -9.14 8.69 -3.79
N LYS A 81 -8.12 9.01 -4.59
CA LYS A 81 -8.17 10.08 -5.58
C LYS A 81 -9.32 9.88 -6.56
N ASP A 82 -9.51 8.68 -7.10
CA ASP A 82 -10.59 8.38 -8.05
C ASP A 82 -11.98 8.60 -7.42
N VAL A 83 -12.17 8.22 -6.15
CA VAL A 83 -13.41 8.47 -5.41
C VAL A 83 -13.68 9.97 -5.23
N LEU A 84 -12.66 10.77 -4.93
CA LEU A 84 -12.80 12.23 -4.82
C LEU A 84 -13.10 12.89 -6.16
N GLN A 85 -12.51 12.39 -7.26
CA GLN A 85 -12.81 12.83 -8.62
C GLN A 85 -14.30 12.57 -8.96
N ILE A 86 -14.78 11.36 -8.67
CA ILE A 86 -16.19 10.99 -8.83
C ILE A 86 -17.06 11.95 -8.01
N ARG A 87 -16.74 12.17 -6.73
CA ARG A 87 -17.50 13.10 -5.86
C ARG A 87 -17.53 14.52 -6.43
N SER A 88 -16.41 15.03 -6.93
CA SER A 88 -16.32 16.34 -7.59
C SER A 88 -17.28 16.43 -8.80
N GLU A 89 -17.30 15.40 -9.65
CA GLU A 89 -18.24 15.33 -10.77
C GLU A 89 -19.69 15.28 -10.31
N HIS A 90 -19.99 14.49 -9.28
CA HIS A 90 -21.34 14.40 -8.72
C HIS A 90 -21.81 15.76 -8.17
N ILE A 91 -20.94 16.51 -7.50
CA ILE A 91 -21.22 17.85 -7.00
C ILE A 91 -21.49 18.80 -8.17
N LYS A 92 -20.64 18.79 -9.20
CA LYS A 92 -20.82 19.60 -10.41
C LYS A 92 -22.14 19.29 -11.13
N LYS A 93 -22.46 18.01 -11.34
CA LYS A 93 -23.72 17.56 -11.95
C LYS A 93 -24.92 18.02 -11.14
N GLN A 94 -24.88 17.93 -9.81
CA GLN A 94 -25.98 18.37 -8.95
C GLN A 94 -26.17 19.89 -8.95
N VAL A 95 -25.08 20.67 -8.95
CA VAL A 95 -25.16 22.13 -9.13
C VAL A 95 -25.76 22.46 -10.48
N ASN A 96 -25.32 21.80 -11.57
CA ASN A 96 -25.82 22.05 -12.92
C ASN A 96 -27.32 21.72 -13.05
N ARG A 97 -27.76 20.55 -12.56
CA ARG A 97 -29.19 20.19 -12.52
C ARG A 97 -29.99 21.25 -11.78
N ARG A 98 -29.50 21.71 -10.61
CA ARG A 98 -30.19 22.76 -9.86
C ARG A 98 -30.24 24.08 -10.63
N LYS A 99 -29.17 24.50 -11.32
CA LYS A 99 -29.21 25.68 -12.19
C LYS A 99 -30.32 25.59 -13.23
N MET A 100 -30.44 24.44 -13.92
CA MET A 100 -31.45 24.19 -14.94
C MET A 100 -32.89 24.22 -14.40
N TYR A 101 -33.12 23.66 -13.20
CA TYR A 101 -34.46 23.60 -12.59
C TYR A 101 -34.77 24.75 -11.61
N SER A 102 -33.81 25.63 -11.32
CA SER A 102 -34.00 26.80 -10.43
C SER A 102 -34.51 28.05 -11.14
N TYR A 103 -34.63 28.00 -12.47
CA TYR A 103 -35.07 29.09 -13.34
C TYR A 103 -36.58 29.02 -13.62
N THR A 104 -37.41 28.77 -12.61
CA THR A 104 -38.88 28.85 -12.75
C THR A 104 -39.51 29.39 -11.45
N SER A 105 -39.25 30.65 -11.14
CA SER A 105 -40.09 31.41 -10.21
C SER A 105 -39.63 32.86 -10.20
N ASN A 106 -39.84 33.59 -11.29
CA ASN A 106 -40.02 35.04 -11.30
C ASN A 106 -40.67 35.39 -12.65
N GLU A 107 -41.80 36.08 -12.60
CA GLU A 107 -42.63 36.55 -13.74
C GLU A 107 -43.60 35.55 -14.38
N ALA A 108 -44.70 35.29 -13.66
CA ALA A 108 -46.01 35.27 -14.30
C ALA A 108 -46.89 36.28 -13.57
N THR A 109 -46.75 37.55 -13.95
CA THR A 109 -47.72 38.60 -13.65
C THR A 109 -49.00 38.25 -14.42
N PHE A 110 -49.91 37.50 -13.80
CA PHE A 110 -51.25 37.27 -14.34
C PHE A 110 -52.12 38.51 -14.12
N ASN A 111 -51.95 39.50 -14.99
CA ASN A 111 -52.96 40.52 -15.26
C ASN A 111 -53.65 40.16 -16.59
N ASN A 112 -54.73 39.39 -16.53
CA ASN A 112 -55.78 39.49 -17.56
C ASN A 112 -57.10 38.91 -17.03
N ASP A 113 -58.04 39.81 -16.79
CA ASP A 113 -59.47 39.52 -16.71
C ASP A 113 -59.97 38.84 -17.99
N ASN A 114 -61.03 38.03 -17.85
CA ASN A 114 -61.82 37.40 -18.92
C ASN A 114 -61.29 36.14 -19.61
N TYR A 115 -61.26 35.01 -18.90
CA TYR A 115 -61.59 33.72 -19.55
C TYR A 115 -62.48 32.88 -18.63
N LYS A 116 -63.78 32.82 -18.98
CA LYS A 116 -64.80 31.97 -18.37
C LYS A 116 -64.62 30.55 -18.92
N PHE A 117 -63.99 29.66 -18.15
CA PHE A 117 -63.88 28.25 -18.48
C PHE A 117 -65.07 27.46 -17.90
N THR A 118 -65.76 26.69 -18.75
CA THR A 118 -66.82 25.73 -18.38
C THR A 118 -66.16 24.36 -18.15
N PRO A 119 -66.45 23.65 -17.04
CA PRO A 119 -65.76 22.39 -16.74
C PRO A 119 -66.53 21.20 -17.32
N LEU A 120 -65.90 20.46 -18.24
CA LEU A 120 -66.36 19.12 -18.63
C LEU A 120 -65.14 18.23 -18.99
N GLY A 121 -65.01 17.11 -18.26
CA GLY A 121 -64.33 15.89 -18.73
C GLY A 121 -62.98 15.55 -18.10
N ASP A 122 -63.02 14.78 -17.00
CA ASP A 122 -62.03 13.84 -16.45
C ASP A 122 -60.57 14.29 -16.27
N ILE A 123 -60.27 14.67 -15.01
CA ILE A 123 -58.93 14.84 -14.47
C ILE A 123 -58.77 13.85 -13.30
N ASP A 124 -58.10 12.71 -13.57
CA ASP A 124 -57.35 11.98 -12.55
C ASP A 124 -55.97 12.65 -12.42
N ILE A 125 -55.91 13.79 -11.72
CA ILE A 125 -54.66 14.37 -11.22
C ILE A 125 -54.82 14.51 -9.73
N GLU A 126 -54.33 13.46 -9.08
CA GLU A 126 -54.16 13.28 -7.66
C GLU A 126 -53.65 14.57 -6.97
N SER A 127 -54.45 14.99 -6.00
CA SER A 127 -54.24 16.10 -5.09
C SER A 127 -52.86 16.09 -4.44
N GLY A 128 -51.96 16.94 -4.96
CA GLY A 128 -50.76 17.39 -4.27
C GLY A 128 -50.98 18.78 -3.72
N GLN A 129 -51.28 18.88 -2.41
CA GLN A 129 -51.35 20.14 -1.67
C GLN A 129 -50.16 21.03 -2.03
N GLN A 130 -50.46 22.26 -2.46
CA GLN A 130 -49.53 23.38 -2.45
C GLN A 130 -49.12 23.67 -1.00
N GLN A 131 -48.16 22.92 -0.47
CA GLN A 131 -47.33 23.40 0.62
C GLN A 131 -46.37 24.43 0.02
N VAL A 132 -46.71 25.70 0.20
CA VAL A 132 -45.79 26.83 0.04
C VAL A 132 -44.65 26.60 1.02
N LEU A 133 -43.62 25.88 0.56
CA LEU A 133 -42.41 25.65 1.30
C LEU A 133 -41.69 26.99 1.39
N LYS A 134 -41.78 27.60 2.58
CA LYS A 134 -41.02 28.78 3.03
C LYS A 134 -39.55 28.57 2.62
N GLN A 135 -39.16 29.14 1.49
CA GLN A 135 -37.88 28.87 0.84
C GLN A 135 -36.77 29.44 1.71
N PRO A 136 -35.98 28.63 2.43
CA PRO A 136 -34.82 29.15 3.14
C PRO A 136 -33.79 29.49 2.06
N SER A 137 -33.46 30.77 1.94
CA SER A 137 -32.20 31.29 1.39
C SER A 137 -31.49 30.40 0.34
N LYS A 138 -31.93 30.47 -0.93
CA LYS A 138 -31.26 29.85 -2.11
C LYS A 138 -29.73 30.08 -2.13
N HIS A 139 -29.27 31.18 -1.54
CA HIS A 139 -27.85 31.55 -1.44
C HIS A 139 -27.03 30.61 -0.53
N SER A 140 -27.62 30.06 0.54
CA SER A 140 -26.89 29.27 1.54
C SER A 140 -26.44 27.90 0.99
N TYR A 141 -27.31 27.22 0.22
CA TYR A 141 -26.97 25.93 -0.37
C TYR A 141 -25.93 26.02 -1.50
N LEU A 142 -26.01 27.05 -2.35
CA LEU A 142 -25.02 27.23 -3.42
C LEU A 142 -23.63 27.56 -2.85
N HIS A 143 -23.59 28.33 -1.76
CA HIS A 143 -22.35 28.65 -1.05
C HIS A 143 -21.74 27.41 -0.40
N SER A 144 -22.49 26.68 0.45
CA SER A 144 -21.99 25.46 1.09
C SER A 144 -21.46 24.42 0.09
N ARG A 145 -22.07 24.37 -1.10
CA ARG A 145 -21.67 23.46 -2.17
C ARG A 145 -20.46 23.93 -2.97
N ALA A 146 -20.24 25.24 -3.05
CA ALA A 146 -19.00 25.82 -3.57
C ALA A 146 -17.84 25.55 -2.60
N ASP A 147 -18.07 25.74 -1.30
CA ASP A 147 -17.08 25.50 -0.24
C ASP A 147 -16.68 24.00 -0.19
N ALA A 148 -17.65 23.09 -0.28
CA ALA A 148 -17.40 21.66 -0.37
C ALA A 148 -16.56 21.28 -1.60
N MET A 149 -16.83 21.92 -2.74
CA MET A 149 -16.07 21.69 -3.97
C MET A 149 -14.64 22.19 -3.84
N GLU A 150 -14.44 23.38 -3.25
CA GLU A 150 -13.13 23.96 -2.98
C GLU A 150 -12.30 23.05 -2.06
N ASN A 151 -12.91 22.57 -0.96
CA ASN A 151 -12.28 21.63 -0.05
C ASN A 151 -11.86 20.33 -0.75
N ILE A 152 -12.71 19.76 -1.60
CA ILE A 152 -12.36 18.55 -2.36
C ILE A 152 -11.22 18.83 -3.35
N GLN A 153 -11.23 19.96 -4.06
CA GLN A 153 -10.14 20.32 -4.96
C GLN A 153 -8.81 20.49 -4.22
N LYS A 154 -8.85 21.09 -3.03
CA LYS A 154 -7.68 21.20 -2.15
C LYS A 154 -7.15 19.83 -1.75
N VAL A 155 -8.02 18.92 -1.30
CA VAL A 155 -7.62 17.56 -0.91
C VAL A 155 -7.09 16.76 -2.10
N ILE A 156 -7.67 16.91 -3.30
CA ILE A 156 -7.13 16.30 -4.54
C ILE A 156 -5.73 16.85 -4.85
N GLY A 157 -5.50 18.15 -4.65
CA GLY A 157 -4.18 18.78 -4.79
C GLY A 157 -3.15 18.23 -3.79
N ASP A 158 -3.51 18.15 -2.51
CA ASP A 158 -2.68 17.57 -1.46
C ASP A 158 -2.34 16.09 -1.78
N LEU A 159 -3.34 15.32 -2.25
CA LEU A 159 -3.16 13.93 -2.67
C LEU A 159 -2.27 13.80 -3.89
N ALA A 160 -2.28 14.76 -4.82
CA ALA A 160 -1.38 14.73 -5.98
C ALA A 160 0.08 14.84 -5.54
N GLN A 161 0.37 15.69 -4.56
CA GLN A 161 1.71 15.79 -3.96
C GLN A 161 2.09 14.50 -3.24
N MET A 162 1.17 13.93 -2.45
CA MET A 162 1.40 12.68 -1.73
C MET A 162 1.58 11.49 -2.69
N PHE A 163 0.78 11.45 -3.76
CA PHE A 163 0.90 10.48 -4.84
C PHE A 163 2.25 10.58 -5.54
N GLN A 164 2.73 11.79 -5.81
CA GLN A 164 4.07 11.98 -6.38
C GLN A 164 5.16 11.46 -5.44
N LYS A 165 5.06 11.75 -4.14
CA LYS A 165 6.00 11.26 -3.12
C LYS A 165 6.01 9.73 -3.07
N VAL A 166 4.84 9.08 -3.02
CA VAL A 166 4.74 7.62 -2.99
C VAL A 166 5.18 7.01 -4.32
N ALA A 167 4.86 7.62 -5.47
CA ALA A 167 5.32 7.19 -6.78
C ALA A 167 6.85 7.19 -6.86
N THR A 168 7.51 8.26 -6.44
CA THR A 168 8.98 8.32 -6.40
C THR A 168 9.56 7.27 -5.45
N MET A 169 8.87 7.01 -4.34
CA MET A 169 9.27 6.03 -3.34
C MET A 169 9.16 4.58 -3.86
N VAL A 170 8.26 4.31 -4.81
CA VAL A 170 8.11 3.04 -5.52
C VAL A 170 9.11 2.92 -6.68
N THR A 171 9.23 3.95 -7.53
CA THR A 171 10.14 3.91 -8.69
C THR A 171 11.60 3.82 -8.28
N GLN A 172 11.99 4.46 -7.16
CA GLN A 172 13.34 4.38 -6.62
C GLN A 172 13.68 2.96 -6.09
N GLN A 173 12.69 2.13 -5.78
CA GLN A 173 12.91 0.76 -5.31
C GLN A 173 13.05 -0.29 -6.40
N ASP A 174 12.51 -0.07 -7.60
CA ASP A 174 12.65 -1.03 -8.72
C ASP A 174 14.12 -1.22 -9.15
N GLU A 175 14.99 -0.23 -8.92
CA GLU A 175 16.44 -0.37 -9.15
C GLU A 175 17.17 -1.10 -8.01
N MET A 176 16.65 -1.04 -6.78
CA MET A 176 17.25 -1.68 -5.61
C MET A 176 17.04 -3.20 -5.64
N ILE A 177 15.84 -3.66 -6.03
CA ILE A 177 15.51 -5.10 -6.08
C ILE A 177 16.42 -5.85 -7.06
N LYS A 178 16.74 -5.26 -8.22
CA LYS A 178 17.65 -5.87 -9.21
C LYS A 178 19.07 -6.09 -8.67
N ARG A 179 19.52 -5.26 -7.72
CA ARG A 179 20.85 -5.41 -7.08
C ARG A 179 20.84 -6.38 -5.91
N ILE A 180 19.66 -6.66 -5.33
CA ILE A 180 19.53 -7.62 -4.22
C ILE A 180 19.74 -9.06 -4.72
N ASP A 181 19.30 -9.38 -5.93
CA ASP A 181 19.59 -10.69 -6.54
C ASP A 181 21.10 -10.94 -6.66
N GLU A 182 21.90 -9.91 -6.98
CA GLU A 182 23.37 -10.01 -7.00
C GLU A 182 23.97 -10.20 -5.59
N ASP A 183 23.42 -9.55 -4.55
CA ASP A 183 23.93 -9.60 -3.17
C ASP A 183 23.64 -10.96 -2.47
N ILE A 184 22.52 -11.61 -2.80
CA ILE A 184 22.19 -12.96 -2.32
C ILE A 184 23.15 -13.99 -2.88
N ASP A 185 23.47 -13.89 -4.18
CA ASP A 185 24.35 -14.84 -4.86
C ASP A 185 25.78 -14.78 -4.26
N ILE A 186 26.23 -13.59 -3.85
CA ILE A 186 27.51 -13.38 -3.15
C ILE A 186 27.53 -14.05 -1.77
N SER A 187 26.42 -14.08 -1.03
CA SER A 187 26.38 -14.74 0.28
C SER A 187 26.28 -16.25 0.20
N LEU A 188 25.50 -16.74 -0.77
CA LEU A 188 25.43 -18.16 -1.08
C LEU A 188 26.81 -18.69 -1.48
N THR A 189 27.52 -17.96 -2.33
CA THR A 189 28.91 -18.29 -2.70
C THR A 189 29.85 -18.22 -1.50
N ASN A 190 29.83 -17.16 -0.70
CA ASN A 190 30.68 -17.06 0.51
C ASN A 190 30.43 -18.20 1.52
N THR A 191 29.17 -18.60 1.72
CA THR A 191 28.80 -19.73 2.59
C THR A 191 29.29 -21.05 2.02
N ARG A 192 29.13 -21.25 0.70
CA ARG A 192 29.60 -22.44 -0.01
C ARG A 192 31.12 -22.56 0.05
N GLU A 193 31.84 -21.45 -0.11
CA GLU A 193 33.29 -21.41 0.06
C GLU A 193 33.68 -21.77 1.50
N GLY A 194 33.00 -21.24 2.51
CA GLY A 194 33.21 -21.62 3.91
C GLY A 194 33.02 -23.13 4.17
N GLN A 195 31.99 -23.74 3.58
CA GLN A 195 31.75 -25.18 3.65
C GLN A 195 32.87 -25.99 2.96
N ASN A 196 33.33 -25.55 1.80
CA ASN A 196 34.44 -26.16 1.08
C ASN A 196 35.74 -26.10 1.91
N TYR A 197 36.00 -24.98 2.60
CA TYR A 197 37.13 -24.85 3.52
C TYR A 197 37.03 -25.84 4.69
N LEU A 198 35.86 -25.97 5.31
CA LEU A 198 35.61 -26.93 6.39
C LEU A 198 35.81 -28.38 5.92
N LEU A 199 35.29 -28.73 4.75
CA LEU A 199 35.43 -30.08 4.19
C LEU A 199 36.89 -30.39 3.84
N THR A 200 37.60 -29.41 3.26
CA THR A 200 39.04 -29.54 2.96
C THR A 200 39.86 -29.70 4.24
N TYR A 201 39.55 -28.94 5.29
CA TYR A 201 40.22 -29.05 6.58
C TYR A 201 39.93 -30.40 7.26
N PHE A 202 38.68 -30.86 7.23
CA PHE A 202 38.28 -32.17 7.73
C PHE A 202 39.01 -33.31 7.01
N ASN A 203 39.13 -33.25 5.67
CA ASN A 203 39.87 -34.22 4.88
C ASN A 203 41.37 -34.21 5.19
N ARG A 204 41.96 -33.03 5.42
CA ARG A 204 43.35 -32.90 5.88
C ARG A 204 43.55 -33.52 7.26
N LEU A 205 42.66 -33.27 8.22
CA LEU A 205 42.72 -33.87 9.56
C LEU A 205 42.56 -35.40 9.52
N THR A 206 41.67 -35.92 8.66
CA THR A 206 41.49 -37.36 8.49
C THR A 206 42.72 -38.00 7.85
N SER A 207 43.31 -37.35 6.85
CA SER A 207 44.51 -37.83 6.17
C SER A 207 45.73 -37.90 7.12
N THR A 208 45.98 -36.88 7.92
CA THR A 208 47.15 -36.85 8.82
C THR A 208 47.13 -37.95 9.88
N ARG A 209 45.94 -38.36 10.36
CA ARG A 209 45.79 -39.50 11.29
C ARG A 209 46.14 -40.84 10.66
N THR A 210 45.80 -41.05 9.39
CA THR A 210 46.18 -42.28 8.68
C THR A 210 47.68 -42.32 8.38
N LEU A 211 48.27 -41.18 8.01
CA LEU A 211 49.70 -41.07 7.75
C LEU A 211 50.54 -41.35 9.00
N ILE A 212 50.17 -40.80 10.17
CA ILE A 212 50.92 -41.08 11.40
C ILE A 212 50.83 -42.55 11.82
N LEU A 213 49.66 -43.19 11.65
CA LEU A 213 49.49 -44.61 11.95
C LEU A 213 50.36 -45.47 11.02
N GLN A 214 50.40 -45.13 9.73
CA GLN A 214 51.28 -45.82 8.77
C GLN A 214 52.75 -45.69 9.15
N VAL A 215 53.23 -44.50 9.53
CA VAL A 215 54.62 -44.30 9.97
C VAL A 215 54.97 -45.15 11.19
N LEU A 216 54.08 -45.21 12.19
CA LEU A 216 54.29 -46.04 13.39
C LEU A 216 54.35 -47.53 13.06
N ILE A 217 53.48 -48.01 12.16
CA ILE A 217 53.47 -49.42 11.71
C ILE A 217 54.76 -49.78 10.96
N TRP A 218 55.18 -48.93 10.01
CA TRP A 218 56.41 -49.15 9.24
C TRP A 218 57.66 -49.11 10.13
N GLY A 219 57.72 -48.19 11.10
CA GLY A 219 58.81 -48.12 12.08
C GLY A 219 58.93 -49.39 12.92
N LYS A 220 57.80 -49.92 13.43
CA LYS A 220 57.81 -51.18 14.16
C LYS A 220 58.24 -52.36 13.28
N LYS A 221 57.73 -52.45 12.04
CA LYS A 221 58.15 -53.51 11.09
C LYS A 221 59.65 -53.51 10.83
N LYS A 222 60.25 -52.34 10.58
CA LYS A 222 61.71 -52.22 10.38
C LYS A 222 62.50 -52.69 11.61
N LYS A 223 62.05 -52.33 12.82
CA LYS A 223 62.69 -52.76 14.07
C LYS A 223 62.63 -54.29 14.26
N TYR A 224 61.48 -54.91 13.99
CA TYR A 224 61.33 -56.37 14.06
C TYR A 224 62.23 -57.10 13.06
N ILE A 225 62.31 -56.60 11.81
CA ILE A 225 63.17 -57.16 10.78
C ILE A 225 64.64 -57.09 11.19
N TYR A 226 65.09 -55.95 11.73
CA TYR A 226 66.47 -55.80 12.21
C TYR A 226 66.80 -56.79 13.33
N ILE A 227 65.91 -56.94 14.32
CA ILE A 227 66.08 -57.91 15.42
C ILE A 227 66.12 -59.35 14.89
N TYR A 228 65.25 -59.70 13.94
CA TYR A 228 65.24 -61.04 13.34
C TYR A 228 66.54 -61.36 12.61
N ILE A 229 67.05 -60.43 11.80
CA ILE A 229 68.33 -60.59 11.09
C ILE A 229 69.48 -60.74 12.09
N PHE A 230 69.52 -59.88 13.11
CA PHE A 230 70.55 -59.95 14.15
C PHE A 230 70.56 -61.32 14.85
N TYR A 231 69.40 -61.81 15.26
CA TYR A 231 69.27 -63.11 15.92
C TYR A 231 69.67 -64.28 15.01
N PHE A 232 69.26 -64.25 13.74
CA PHE A 232 69.61 -65.30 12.77
C PHE A 232 71.12 -65.39 12.55
N PHE A 233 71.82 -64.25 12.53
CA PHE A 233 73.26 -64.20 12.25
C PHE A 233 74.11 -64.47 13.49
N PHE A 234 73.71 -63.97 14.67
CA PHE A 234 74.53 -64.03 15.88
C PHE A 234 74.20 -65.19 16.82
N LEU A 235 72.99 -65.74 16.81
CA LEU A 235 72.63 -66.87 17.67
C LEU A 235 72.76 -68.23 16.98
N LYS A 236 73.00 -68.24 15.66
CA LYS A 236 73.15 -69.45 14.86
C LYS A 236 74.62 -69.77 14.51
N ILE A 237 75.55 -68.99 15.04
CA ILE A 237 76.97 -69.32 15.23
C ILE A 237 77.13 -69.85 16.65
#